data_AF-A0A0A3HUC7-F1
#
_entry.id   AF-A0A0A3HUC7-F1
#
_cell.length_a   1.000
_cell.length_b   1.000
_cell.length_c   1.000
_cell.angle_alpha   90.00
_cell.angle_beta   90.00
_cell.angle_gamma   90.00
#
_symmetry.space_group_name_H-M   'P 1'
#
loop_
_entity.id
_entity.type
_entity.pdbx_description
1 polymer ?
#
loop_
_entity_poly.entity_id
_entity_poly.type
_entity_poly.pdbx_seq_one_letter_code
_entity_poly.pdbx_strand_id
1 'polypeptide(L)'
;MGNIYSAQNVAAYLIYELNGKNSFINSYSLQDLLAEIDKLWYKNFGHTAFKEETGSTSEGGYYVKEVFDAYKEFENRHLFLPAKEWHLEYGQFQLVLRPYAVPLFTAMELLLINDVLSEFHKYAAKRAS
;
A
#
# COMPACT_ATOMS: atom_id res chain seq x y z
N MET A 1 -7.88 -4.33 19.28
CA MET A 1 -6.44 -4.53 18.97
C MET A 1 -6.34 -4.51 17.46
N GLY A 2 -5.49 -3.64 16.90
CA GLY A 2 -5.26 -3.61 15.46
C GLY A 2 -4.37 -4.77 15.06
N ASN A 3 -4.60 -5.36 13.90
CA ASN A 3 -3.71 -6.36 13.32
C ASN A 3 -2.51 -5.67 12.66
N ILE A 4 -1.44 -6.46 12.47
CA ILE A 4 -0.25 -6.04 11.72
C ILE A 4 -0.24 -6.80 10.40
N TYR A 5 -0.21 -6.05 9.30
CA TYR A 5 -0.30 -6.55 7.93
C TYR A 5 1.04 -6.47 7.22
N SER A 6 1.18 -7.24 6.13
CA SER A 6 2.27 -6.98 5.20
C SER A 6 1.93 -5.76 4.36
N ALA A 7 2.83 -4.78 4.33
CA ALA A 7 2.76 -3.60 3.50
C ALA A 7 2.63 -3.93 2.02
N GLN A 8 3.23 -5.04 1.53
CA GLN A 8 3.03 -5.48 0.15
C GLN A 8 1.58 -5.87 -0.13
N ASN A 9 0.94 -6.61 0.79
CA ASN A 9 -0.46 -6.99 0.64
C ASN A 9 -1.39 -5.77 0.72
N VAL A 10 -1.10 -4.82 1.62
CA VAL A 10 -1.87 -3.56 1.72
C VAL A 10 -1.67 -2.73 0.45
N ALA A 11 -0.43 -2.57 -0.02
CA ALA A 11 -0.12 -1.86 -1.27
C ALA A 11 -0.84 -2.47 -2.46
N ALA A 12 -0.86 -3.81 -2.56
CA ALA A 12 -1.56 -4.51 -3.63
C ALA A 12 -3.07 -4.26 -3.61
N TYR A 13 -3.67 -4.28 -2.41
CA TYR A 13 -5.07 -3.92 -2.22
C TYR A 13 -5.36 -2.47 -2.65
N LEU A 14 -4.51 -1.51 -2.26
CA LEU A 14 -4.67 -0.10 -2.63
C LEU A 14 -4.61 0.12 -4.14
N ILE A 15 -3.65 -0.51 -4.82
CA ILE A 15 -3.52 -0.45 -6.29
C ILE A 15 -4.78 -1.00 -6.96
N TYR A 16 -5.33 -2.12 -6.46
CA TYR A 16 -6.55 -2.71 -7.01
C TYR A 16 -7.76 -1.80 -6.84
N GLU A 17 -7.99 -1.28 -5.63
CA GLU A 17 -9.10 -0.38 -5.33
C GLU A 17 -9.03 0.93 -6.14
N LEU A 18 -7.83 1.51 -6.28
CA LEU A 18 -7.65 2.76 -7.01
C LEU A 18 -7.78 2.56 -8.52
N ASN A 19 -7.31 1.44 -9.06
CA ASN A 19 -7.56 1.08 -10.47
C ASN A 19 -9.05 0.83 -10.72
N GLY A 20 -9.76 0.17 -9.81
CA GLY A 20 -11.22 0.00 -9.91
C GLY A 20 -11.98 1.33 -9.96
N LYS A 21 -11.41 2.39 -9.39
CA LYS A 21 -11.95 3.76 -9.40
C LYS A 21 -11.33 4.67 -10.48
N ASN A 22 -10.59 4.11 -11.45
CA ASN A 22 -9.84 4.85 -12.48
C ASN A 22 -8.97 5.99 -11.93
N SER A 23 -8.43 5.83 -10.72
CA SER A 23 -7.61 6.84 -10.06
C SER A 23 -6.14 6.63 -10.39
N PHE A 24 -5.43 7.70 -10.72
CA PHE A 24 -3.99 7.63 -10.98
C PHE A 24 -3.22 7.31 -9.70
N ILE A 25 -2.34 6.31 -9.76
CA ILE A 25 -1.47 5.90 -8.65
C ILE A 25 -0.07 5.57 -9.18
N ASN A 26 0.95 6.15 -8.58
CA ASN A 26 2.36 5.90 -8.85
C ASN A 26 3.09 5.47 -7.56
N SER A 27 4.38 5.12 -7.67
CA SER A 27 5.16 4.62 -6.53
C SER A 27 5.24 5.62 -5.36
N TYR A 28 5.35 6.92 -5.62
CA TYR A 28 5.37 7.96 -4.59
C TYR A 28 4.03 8.12 -3.87
N SER A 29 2.94 8.25 -4.64
CA SER A 29 1.59 8.36 -4.07
C SER A 29 1.18 7.11 -3.28
N LEU A 30 1.70 5.94 -3.64
CA LEU A 30 1.53 4.71 -2.87
C LEU A 30 2.23 4.79 -1.51
N GLN A 31 3.45 5.35 -1.44
CA GLN A 31 4.13 5.57 -0.16
C GLN A 31 3.38 6.59 0.71
N ASP A 32 2.86 7.67 0.13
CA ASP A 32 2.04 8.65 0.85
C ASP A 32 0.76 8.02 1.44
N LEU A 33 0.11 7.13 0.67
CA LEU A 33 -1.05 6.38 1.14
C LEU A 33 -0.70 5.44 2.30
N LEU A 34 0.41 4.70 2.19
CA LEU A 34 0.88 3.84 3.27
C LEU A 34 1.22 4.66 4.52
N ALA A 35 1.81 5.84 4.37
CA ALA A 35 2.13 6.74 5.46
C ALA A 35 0.89 7.22 6.22
N GLU A 36 -0.15 7.65 5.51
CA GLU A 36 -1.40 8.10 6.15
C GLU A 36 -2.14 6.92 6.81
N ILE A 37 -2.12 5.73 6.21
CA ILE A 37 -2.65 4.52 6.85
C ILE A 37 -1.92 4.23 8.16
N ASP A 38 -0.58 4.22 8.15
CA ASP A 38 0.23 3.92 9.33
C ASP A 38 0.03 4.94 10.45
N LYS A 39 -0.06 6.22 10.09
CA LYS A 39 -0.35 7.32 11.01
C LYS A 39 -1.72 7.20 11.66
N LEU A 40 -2.76 6.87 10.89
CA LEU A 40 -4.09 6.60 11.43
C LEU A 40 -4.12 5.32 12.27
N TRP A 41 -3.34 4.31 11.89
CA TRP A 41 -3.18 3.09 12.65
C TRP A 41 -2.57 3.36 14.02
N TYR A 42 -1.47 4.10 14.04
CA TYR A 42 -0.80 4.47 15.27
C TYR A 42 -1.71 5.31 16.18
N LYS A 43 -2.49 6.22 15.59
CA LYS A 43 -3.46 7.04 16.34
C LYS A 43 -4.58 6.20 16.98
N ASN A 44 -5.08 5.18 16.29
CA ASN A 44 -6.25 4.41 16.75
C ASN A 44 -5.88 3.16 17.56
N PHE A 45 -4.75 2.53 17.26
CA PHE A 45 -4.33 1.26 17.85
C PHE A 45 -3.01 1.35 18.64
N GLY A 46 -2.27 2.46 18.53
CA GLY A 46 -1.03 2.69 19.28
C GLY A 46 0.21 1.99 18.74
N HIS A 47 0.13 1.39 17.55
CA HIS A 47 1.23 0.68 16.90
C HIS A 47 1.16 0.83 15.36
N THR A 48 2.23 0.44 14.67
CA THR A 48 2.29 0.47 13.20
C THR A 48 1.34 -0.55 12.55
N ALA A 49 0.88 -0.23 11.35
CA ALA A 49 0.07 -1.13 10.52
C ALA A 49 0.88 -2.25 9.86
N PHE A 50 2.21 -2.08 9.72
CA PHE A 50 3.04 -2.90 8.85
C PHE A 50 4.05 -3.77 9.59
N LYS A 51 4.39 -4.91 9.00
CA LYS A 51 5.44 -5.83 9.51
C LYS A 51 6.82 -5.40 9.06
N GLU A 52 6.90 -4.81 7.88
CA GLU A 52 8.09 -4.37 7.19
C GLU A 52 8.71 -3.15 7.87
N GLU A 53 10.02 -2.95 7.69
CA GLU A 53 10.69 -1.76 8.20
C GLU A 53 10.19 -0.50 7.49
N THR A 54 9.61 0.39 8.29
CA THR A 54 9.19 1.72 7.87
C THR A 54 10.31 2.70 8.19
N GLY A 55 10.66 3.54 7.22
CA GLY A 55 11.70 4.54 7.35
C GLY A 55 11.20 5.92 6.99
N SER A 56 11.96 6.93 7.41
CA SER A 56 11.83 8.29 6.88
C SER A 56 13.03 8.56 5.98
N THR A 57 12.80 8.99 4.74
CA THR A 57 13.87 9.45 3.87
C THR A 57 14.47 10.75 4.43
N SER A 58 15.69 11.07 4.02
CA SER A 58 16.39 12.30 4.41
C SER A 58 15.65 13.59 4.02
N GLU A 59 14.67 13.51 3.12
CA GLU A 59 13.79 14.60 2.68
C GLU A 59 12.46 14.66 3.46
N GLY A 60 12.28 13.80 4.47
CA GLY A 60 11.10 13.79 5.33
C GLY A 60 9.92 12.98 4.81
N GLY A 61 10.11 12.18 3.74
CA GLY A 61 9.08 11.28 3.22
C GLY A 61 9.06 9.94 3.93
N TYR A 62 7.88 9.49 4.38
CA TYR A 62 7.69 8.13 4.86
C TYR A 62 7.90 7.16 3.70
N TYR A 63 8.64 6.06 3.94
CA TYR A 63 8.76 5.00 2.96
C TYR A 63 8.81 3.63 3.63
N VAL A 64 8.10 2.67 3.04
CA VAL A 64 8.27 1.25 3.31
C VAL A 64 9.27 0.72 2.30
N LYS A 65 10.47 0.34 2.77
CA LYS A 65 11.60 -0.02 1.90
C LYS A 65 11.26 -1.08 0.88
N GLU A 66 10.60 -2.15 1.31
CA GLU A 66 10.25 -3.28 0.45
C GLU A 66 9.26 -2.87 -0.66
N VAL A 67 8.26 -2.05 -0.33
CA VAL A 67 7.31 -1.53 -1.32
C VAL A 67 8.02 -0.56 -2.25
N PHE A 68 8.85 0.34 -1.71
CA PHE A 68 9.57 1.31 -2.51
C PHE A 68 10.48 0.62 -3.55
N ASP A 69 11.26 -0.36 -3.12
CA ASP A 69 12.14 -1.13 -4.00
C ASP A 69 11.35 -1.93 -5.05
N ALA A 70 10.20 -2.52 -4.68
CA ALA A 70 9.35 -3.28 -5.58
C ALA A 70 8.71 -2.43 -6.70
N TYR A 71 8.42 -1.15 -6.43
CA TYR A 71 7.80 -0.25 -7.41
C TYR A 71 8.75 0.81 -7.99
N LYS A 72 10.04 0.76 -7.62
CA LYS A 72 11.06 1.74 -8.04
C LYS A 72 11.17 1.84 -9.56
N GLU A 73 11.07 0.72 -10.27
CA GLU A 73 11.16 0.65 -11.74
C GLU A 73 10.02 1.39 -12.46
N PHE A 74 8.90 1.62 -11.76
CA PHE A 74 7.75 2.31 -12.32
C PHE A 74 7.82 3.83 -12.11
N GLU A 75 8.69 4.34 -11.23
CA GLU A 75 8.88 5.77 -10.93
C GLU A 75 7.54 6.54 -10.85
N ASN A 76 7.33 7.51 -11.75
CA ASN A 76 6.12 8.34 -11.87
C ASN A 76 5.06 7.75 -12.81
N ARG A 77 5.22 6.53 -13.32
CA ARG A 77 4.22 5.89 -14.18
C ARG A 77 3.07 5.34 -13.35
N HIS A 78 1.90 5.25 -13.98
CA HIS A 78 0.72 4.65 -13.39
C HIS A 78 0.93 3.16 -13.11
N LEU A 79 0.58 2.71 -11.91
CA LEU A 79 0.65 1.31 -11.51
C LEU A 79 -0.68 0.62 -11.87
N PHE A 80 -0.66 -0.11 -12.98
CA PHE A 80 -1.82 -0.90 -13.43
C PHE A 80 -2.04 -2.19 -12.64
N LEU A 81 -0.96 -2.78 -12.13
CA LEU A 81 -0.99 -4.04 -11.42
C LEU A 81 -0.03 -3.97 -10.23
N PRO A 82 -0.35 -4.66 -9.13
CA PRO A 82 0.58 -4.78 -8.01
C PRO A 82 1.88 -5.48 -8.43
N ALA A 83 2.97 -5.14 -7.75
CA ALA A 83 4.27 -5.74 -7.91
C ALA A 83 4.16 -7.24 -7.66
N LYS A 84 4.83 -8.01 -8.53
CA LYS A 84 4.86 -9.46 -8.44
C LYS A 84 5.77 -9.82 -7.26
N GLU A 85 5.18 -10.33 -6.19
CA GLU A 85 5.95 -10.88 -5.09
C GLU A 85 6.55 -12.22 -5.53
N TRP A 86 7.84 -12.23 -5.87
CA TRP A 86 8.56 -13.43 -6.24
C TRP A 86 9.05 -14.12 -4.97
N HIS A 87 8.19 -14.91 -4.31
CA HIS A 87 8.67 -15.77 -3.24
C HIS A 87 9.31 -17.03 -3.85
N LEU A 88 10.65 -17.07 -3.90
CA LEU A 88 11.42 -18.26 -4.26
C LEU A 88 11.92 -18.92 -2.97
N GLU A 89 11.18 -19.90 -2.44
CA GLU A 89 11.78 -20.83 -1.48
C GLU A 89 12.78 -21.72 -2.22
N TYR A 90 14.03 -21.74 -1.75
CA TYR A 90 15.12 -22.51 -2.36
C TYR A 90 14.75 -24.00 -2.38
N GLY A 91 14.51 -24.57 -3.58
CA GLY A 91 14.21 -26.00 -3.77
C GLY A 91 12.79 -26.32 -4.23
N GLN A 92 11.88 -25.35 -4.36
CA GLN A 92 10.57 -25.55 -4.98
C GLN A 92 10.38 -24.58 -6.15
N PHE A 93 10.58 -25.07 -7.38
CA PHE A 93 10.25 -24.32 -8.60
C PHE A 93 8.73 -24.32 -8.79
N GLN A 94 8.01 -23.60 -7.94
CA GLN A 94 6.63 -23.26 -8.21
C GLN A 94 6.47 -21.75 -8.18
N LEU A 95 6.22 -21.21 -9.36
CA LEU A 95 5.83 -19.83 -9.60
C LEU A 95 4.42 -19.63 -9.02
N VAL A 96 4.32 -19.49 -7.71
CA VAL A 96 3.01 -19.34 -7.05
C VAL A 96 2.52 -17.91 -7.32
N LEU A 97 1.67 -17.78 -8.32
CA LEU A 97 0.84 -16.60 -8.51
C LEU A 97 -0.10 -16.51 -7.30
N ARG A 98 0.17 -15.61 -6.36
CA ARG A 98 -0.86 -15.20 -5.41
C ARG A 98 -1.74 -14.14 -6.07
N PRO A 99 -2.98 -14.45 -6.50
CA PRO A 99 -3.97 -13.39 -6.62
C PRO A 99 -4.04 -12.71 -5.25
N TYR A 100 -3.92 -11.40 -5.24
CA TYR A 100 -3.99 -10.54 -4.05
C TYR A 100 -5.04 -11.07 -3.07
N ALA A 101 -4.61 -11.57 -1.91
CA ALA A 101 -5.54 -11.84 -0.84
C ALA A 101 -5.88 -10.49 -0.23
N VAL A 102 -7.15 -10.08 -0.28
CA VAL A 102 -7.62 -8.92 0.48
C VAL A 102 -7.17 -9.14 1.92
N PRO A 103 -6.37 -8.23 2.50
CA PRO A 103 -5.94 -8.39 3.87
C PRO A 103 -7.19 -8.57 4.74
N LEU A 104 -7.13 -9.45 5.73
CA LEU A 104 -8.26 -9.80 6.59
C LEU A 104 -8.56 -8.66 7.59
N PHE A 105 -8.92 -7.49 7.05
CA PHE A 105 -9.27 -6.31 7.80
C PHE A 105 -10.53 -6.57 8.63
N THR A 106 -10.48 -6.14 9.89
CA THR A 106 -11.68 -6.01 10.71
C THR A 106 -12.55 -4.86 10.18
N ALA A 107 -13.83 -4.82 10.57
CA ALA A 107 -14.75 -3.78 10.11
C ALA A 107 -14.26 -2.36 10.43
N MET A 108 -13.62 -2.15 11.59
CA MET A 108 -13.05 -0.84 11.96
C MET A 108 -11.84 -0.48 11.11
N GLU A 109 -10.95 -1.44 10.85
CA GLU A 109 -9.77 -1.24 10.02
C GLU A 109 -10.14 -0.92 8.57
N LEU A 110 -11.14 -1.61 8.03
CA LEU A 110 -11.65 -1.36 6.68
C LEU A 110 -12.25 0.05 6.56
N LEU A 111 -12.91 0.56 7.60
CA LEU A 111 -13.42 1.93 7.63
C LEU A 111 -12.29 2.95 7.54
N LEU A 112 -11.20 2.76 8.26
CA LEU A 112 -10.03 3.65 8.20
C LEU A 112 -9.39 3.67 6.81
N ILE A 113 -9.22 2.49 6.21
CA ILE A 113 -8.64 2.38 4.87
C ILE A 113 -9.54 3.03 3.82
N ASN A 114 -10.85 2.81 3.91
CA ASN A 114 -11.80 3.43 3.01
C ASN A 114 -11.84 4.95 3.16
N ASP A 115 -11.67 5.48 4.37
CA ASP A 115 -11.59 6.92 4.62
C ASP A 115 -10.38 7.52 3.89
N VAL A 116 -9.19 6.92 4.07
CA VAL A 116 -7.96 7.33 3.37
C VAL A 116 -8.12 7.25 1.84
N LEU A 117 -8.67 6.14 1.33
CA LEU A 117 -8.92 5.98 -0.11
C LEU A 117 -9.90 7.03 -0.65
N SER A 118 -10.91 7.39 0.12
CA SER A 118 -11.91 8.39 -0.28
C SER A 118 -11.31 9.79 -0.35
N GLU A 119 -10.47 10.16 0.63
CA GLU A 119 -9.77 11.44 0.65
C GLU A 119 -8.74 11.53 -0.48
N PHE A 120 -8.00 10.45 -0.73
CA PHE A 120 -7.08 10.38 -1.85
C PHE A 120 -7.80 10.54 -3.20
N HIS A 121 -8.93 9.86 -3.38
CA HIS A 121 -9.72 9.97 -4.60
C HIS A 121 -10.23 11.40 -4.83
N LYS A 122 -10.74 12.06 -3.78
CA LYS A 122 -11.15 13.49 -3.86
C LYS A 122 -9.97 14.40 -4.24
N TYR A 123 -8.80 14.17 -3.64
CA TYR A 123 -7.60 14.95 -3.94
C TYR A 123 -7.13 14.74 -5.39
N ALA A 124 -7.10 13.49 -5.86
CA ALA A 124 -6.75 13.14 -7.23
C ALA A 124 -7.74 13.76 -8.24
N ALA A 125 -9.04 13.70 -7.97
CA ALA A 125 -10.07 14.31 -8.81
C ALA A 125 -9.92 15.84 -8.88
N LYS A 126 -9.60 16.50 -7.76
CA LYS A 126 -9.38 17.96 -7.71
C LYS A 126 -8.16 18.41 -8.51
N ARG A 127 -7.11 17.58 -8.62
CA ARG A 127 -5.92 17.87 -9.43
C ARG A 127 -6.14 17.69 -10.93
N ALA A 128 -7.16 16.93 -11.33
CA ALA A 128 -7.49 16.65 -12.72
C ALA A 128 -8.48 17.67 -13.34
N SER A 129 -9.05 18.57 -12.54
CA SER A 129 -10.02 19.60 -12.94
C SER A 129 -9.40 20.98 -13.00
#